data_AF-B9U6A9-F1
#
_entry.id   AF-B9U6A9-F1
#
_cell.length_a   1.000
_cell.length_b   1.000
_cell.length_c   1.000
_cell.angle_alpha   90.00
_cell.angle_beta   90.00
_cell.angle_gamma   90.00
#
_symmetry.space_group_name_H-M   'P 1'
#
loop_
_entity.id
_entity.type
_entity.pdbx_description
1 polymer ?
#
loop_
_entity_poly.entity_id
_entity_poly.type
_entity_poly.pdbx_seq_one_letter_code
_entity_poly.pdbx_strand_id
1 'polypeptide(L)'
;MADKEILIFVGGPSDKVFLEVYLYFLEDLPIKNFKVQNIKGKDNLSKRLLEIEKYDKTLIIFDADNYKSNKKEILTVVSKTKQTISEEQIFLFPNNQ
;
A
#
# COMPACT_ATOMS: atom_id res chain seq x y z
N MET A 1 -24.05 7.68 1.46
CA MET A 1 -23.07 7.63 0.36
C MET A 1 -22.19 6.43 0.65
N ALA A 2 -21.86 5.58 -0.33
CA ALA A 2 -20.93 4.49 -0.07
C ALA A 2 -19.58 5.08 0.35
N ASP A 3 -18.95 4.53 1.39
CA ASP A 3 -17.63 4.96 1.81
C ASP A 3 -16.65 4.82 0.64
N LYS A 4 -15.80 5.83 0.43
CA LYS A 4 -14.76 5.76 -0.60
C LYS A 4 -13.84 4.57 -0.31
N GLU A 5 -13.44 3.86 -1.36
CA GLU A 5 -12.58 2.66 -1.26
C GLU A 5 -11.19 3.03 -0.73
N ILE A 6 -10.62 2.18 0.13
CA ILE A 6 -9.22 2.29 0.57
C ILE A 6 -8.34 1.49 -0.40
N LEU A 7 -7.34 2.14 -0.98
CA LEU A 7 -6.37 1.49 -1.86
C LEU A 7 -5.16 0.99 -1.07
N ILE A 8 -4.73 -0.24 -1.34
CA ILE A 8 -3.53 -0.82 -0.75
C ILE A 8 -2.58 -1.23 -1.88
N PHE A 9 -1.42 -0.59 -1.95
CA PHE A 9 -0.32 -1.01 -2.82
C PHE A 9 0.57 -2.02 -2.14
N VAL A 10 0.90 -3.10 -2.85
CA VAL A 10 1.78 -4.17 -2.36
C VAL A 10 2.90 -4.47 -3.36
N GLY A 11 4.04 -4.96 -2.88
CA GLY A 11 5.23 -5.17 -3.68
C GLY A 11 5.06 -6.20 -4.79
N GLY A 12 4.56 -7.38 -4.42
CA GLY A 12 4.46 -8.55 -5.28
C GLY A 12 3.06 -9.18 -5.37
N PRO A 13 2.91 -10.20 -6.24
CA PRO A 13 1.65 -10.95 -6.36
C PRO A 13 1.34 -11.78 -5.11
N SER A 14 2.37 -12.32 -4.43
CA SER A 14 2.18 -13.10 -3.19
C SER A 14 1.60 -12.25 -2.07
N ASP A 15 2.15 -11.05 -1.85
CA ASP A 15 1.66 -10.08 -0.86
C ASP A 15 0.19 -9.75 -1.09
N LYS A 16 -0.18 -9.59 -2.38
CA LYS A 16 -1.57 -9.30 -2.76
C LYS A 16 -2.50 -10.43 -2.32
N VAL A 17 -2.18 -11.67 -2.70
CA VAL A 17 -2.99 -12.84 -2.37
C VAL A 17 -3.09 -13.00 -0.85
N PHE A 18 -1.97 -12.88 -0.14
CA PHE A 18 -1.95 -12.96 1.32
C PHE A 18 -2.85 -11.90 1.96
N LEU A 19 -2.74 -10.63 1.55
CA LEU A 19 -3.54 -9.55 2.13
C LEU A 19 -5.03 -9.67 1.78
N GLU A 20 -5.39 -10.07 0.55
CA GLU A 20 -6.78 -10.30 0.19
C GLU A 20 -7.42 -11.40 1.05
N VAL A 21 -6.69 -12.51 1.27
CA VAL A 21 -7.14 -13.59 2.16
C VAL A 21 -7.20 -13.12 3.61
N TYR A 22 -6.20 -12.39 4.08
CA TYR A 22 -6.16 -11.88 5.45
C TYR A 22 -7.33 -10.93 5.73
N LEU A 23 -7.61 -9.99 4.81
CA LEU A 23 -8.73 -9.06 4.91
C LEU A 23 -10.08 -9.78 4.87
N TYR A 24 -10.22 -10.84 4.08
CA TYR A 24 -11.42 -11.69 4.07
C TYR A 24 -11.71 -12.31 5.45
N PHE A 25 -10.69 -12.75 6.17
CA PHE A 25 -10.87 -13.31 7.52
C PHE A 25 -11.05 -12.25 8.62
N LEU A 26 -10.76 -10.97 8.32
CA LEU A 26 -10.98 -9.85 9.23
C LEU A 26 -12.41 -9.26 9.15
N GLU A 27 -13.33 -9.91 8.43
CA GLU A 27 -14.67 -9.42 8.06
C GLU A 27 -15.59 -8.92 9.21
N ASP A 28 -15.23 -9.16 10.48
CA ASP A 28 -15.88 -8.57 11.66
C ASP A 28 -15.48 -7.09 11.91
N LEU A 29 -14.49 -6.57 11.18
CA LEU A 29 -14.13 -5.15 11.22
C LEU A 29 -15.05 -4.32 10.31
N PRO A 30 -15.45 -3.11 10.71
CA PRO A 30 -16.36 -2.24 9.96
C PRO A 30 -15.76 -1.67 8.65
N ILE A 31 -14.60 -2.13 8.21
CA ILE A 31 -13.90 -1.64 7.03
C ILE A 31 -14.00 -2.73 5.97
N LYS A 32 -14.97 -2.62 5.05
CA LYS A 32 -15.22 -3.64 4.01
C LYS A 32 -14.87 -3.19 2.59
N ASN A 33 -14.45 -1.93 2.40
CA ASN A 33 -14.21 -1.37 1.07
C ASN A 33 -12.71 -1.16 0.81
N PHE A 34 -12.01 -2.25 0.48
CA PHE A 34 -10.59 -2.24 0.15
C PHE A 34 -10.32 -2.72 -1.27
N LYS A 35 -9.27 -2.17 -1.86
CA LYS A 35 -8.68 -2.65 -3.11
C LYS A 35 -7.20 -2.89 -2.97
N VAL A 36 -6.78 -4.13 -3.18
CA VAL A 36 -5.36 -4.49 -3.15
C VAL A 36 -4.79 -4.53 -4.57
N GLN A 37 -3.70 -3.80 -4.80
CA GLN A 37 -3.00 -3.73 -6.08
C GLN A 37 -1.53 -4.07 -5.89
N ASN A 38 -1.05 -5.10 -6.61
CA ASN A 38 0.37 -5.28 -6.77
C ASN A 38 0.94 -4.20 -7.70
N ILE A 39 2.11 -3.67 -7.35
CA ILE A 39 2.78 -2.67 -8.18
C ILE A 39 4.01 -3.20 -8.88
N LYS A 40 4.36 -4.48 -8.70
CA LYS A 40 5.50 -5.14 -9.36
C LYS A 40 6.81 -4.39 -9.08
N GLY A 41 7.05 -4.08 -7.80
CA GLY A 41 8.24 -3.36 -7.34
C GLY A 41 8.07 -1.84 -7.22
N LYS A 42 8.99 -1.23 -6.46
CA LYS A 42 8.97 0.19 -6.04
C LYS A 42 9.02 1.17 -7.22
N ASP A 43 9.69 0.80 -8.32
CA ASP A 43 9.85 1.68 -9.49
C ASP A 43 8.52 2.10 -10.13
N ASN A 44 7.49 1.25 -10.00
CA ASN A 44 6.16 1.52 -10.54
C ASN A 44 5.26 2.33 -9.59
N LEU A 45 5.68 2.54 -8.34
CA LEU A 45 4.89 3.24 -7.34
C LEU A 45 4.56 4.67 -7.79
N SER A 46 5.54 5.39 -8.35
CA SER A 46 5.37 6.76 -8.86
C SER A 46 4.23 6.90 -9.86
N LYS A 47 4.11 5.95 -10.79
CA LYS A 47 3.05 5.93 -11.81
C LYS A 47 1.68 5.64 -11.19
N ARG A 48 1.64 4.73 -10.22
CA ARG A 48 0.40 4.30 -9.56
C ARG A 48 -0.16 5.37 -8.61
N LEU A 49 0.72 6.16 -7.99
CA LEU A 49 0.33 7.28 -7.13
C LEU A 49 -0.45 8.36 -7.89
N LEU A 50 -0.36 8.45 -9.23
CA LEU A 50 -1.13 9.43 -10.00
C LEU A 50 -2.64 9.12 -10.03
N GLU A 51 -3.05 7.90 -9.70
CA GLU A 51 -4.44 7.42 -9.84
C GLU A 51 -5.20 7.38 -8.51
N ILE A 52 -4.64 7.96 -7.44
CA ILE A 52 -5.12 7.72 -6.06
C ILE A 52 -6.21 8.68 -5.57
N GLU A 53 -6.47 9.78 -6.25
CA GLU A 53 -7.39 10.84 -5.79
C GLU A 53 -8.85 10.38 -5.61
N LYS A 54 -9.24 9.29 -6.28
CA LYS A 54 -10.58 8.71 -6.18
C LYS A 54 -10.80 7.87 -4.92
N TYR A 55 -9.74 7.50 -4.21
CA TYR A 55 -9.79 6.65 -3.02
C TYR A 55 -9.84 7.51 -1.75
N ASP A 56 -10.36 6.96 -0.65
CA ASP A 56 -10.39 7.67 0.64
C ASP A 56 -8.99 7.82 1.23
N LYS A 57 -8.27 6.69 1.20
CA LYS A 57 -6.94 6.55 1.74
C LYS A 57 -6.15 5.59 0.87
N THR A 58 -4.84 5.85 0.77
CA THR A 58 -3.89 4.94 0.14
C THR A 58 -2.93 4.43 1.19
N LEU A 59 -2.72 3.11 1.25
CA LEU A 59 -1.73 2.45 2.06
C LEU A 59 -0.66 1.84 1.15
N ILE A 60 0.59 1.85 1.59
CA ILE A 60 1.73 1.28 0.87
C ILE A 60 2.35 0.22 1.77
N ILE A 61 2.40 -1.03 1.30
CA ILE A 61 2.92 -2.18 2.04
C ILE A 61 4.05 -2.83 1.24
N PHE A 62 5.21 -2.99 1.86
CA PHE A 62 6.39 -3.65 1.28
C PHE A 62 7.13 -4.47 2.33
N ASP A 63 8.01 -5.36 1.89
CA ASP A 63 8.91 -6.07 2.80
C ASP A 63 9.97 -5.15 3.41
N ALA A 64 10.38 -5.49 4.62
CA ALA A 64 11.35 -4.77 5.43
C ALA A 64 12.78 -5.32 5.28
N ASP A 65 13.24 -5.64 4.06
CA ASP A 65 14.64 -6.08 3.81
C ASP A 65 15.66 -5.19 4.53
N ASN A 66 15.43 -3.87 4.47
CA ASN A 66 16.10 -2.88 5.29
C ASN A 66 15.10 -1.78 5.66
N TYR A 67 14.52 -1.87 6.87
CA TYR A 67 13.44 -1.00 7.33
C TYR A 67 13.69 0.50 7.08
N LYS A 68 14.85 1.03 7.51
CA LYS A 68 15.18 2.46 7.36
C LYS A 68 15.38 2.85 5.90
N SER A 69 16.07 2.02 5.13
CA SER A 69 16.36 2.31 3.72
C SER A 69 15.08 2.25 2.88
N ASN A 70 14.26 1.22 3.06
CA ASN A 70 13.03 1.00 2.29
C ASN A 70 12.01 2.13 2.54
N LYS A 71 11.82 2.54 3.81
CA LYS A 71 10.90 3.64 4.13
C LYS A 71 11.37 4.95 3.48
N LYS A 72 12.66 5.27 3.57
CA LYS A 72 13.25 6.48 2.96
C LYS A 72 13.12 6.48 1.43
N GLU A 73 13.31 5.33 0.80
CA GLU A 73 13.16 5.17 -0.65
C GLU A 73 11.72 5.42 -1.09
N ILE A 74 10.74 4.82 -0.41
CA ILE A 74 9.31 5.04 -0.69
C ILE A 74 8.95 6.52 -0.52
N LEU A 75 9.39 7.16 0.57
CA LEU A 75 9.18 8.60 0.79
C LEU A 75 9.81 9.46 -0.31
N THR A 76 10.98 9.05 -0.81
CA THR A 76 11.65 9.73 -1.94
C THR A 76 10.88 9.59 -3.25
N VAL A 77 10.19 8.46 -3.45
CA VAL A 77 9.32 8.28 -4.62
C VAL A 77 8.03 9.10 -4.45
N VAL A 78 7.41 9.08 -3.28
CA VAL A 78 6.22 9.87 -2.95
C VAL A 78 6.48 11.36 -3.13
N SER A 79 7.61 11.88 -2.65
CA SER A 79 7.94 13.31 -2.73
C SER A 79 8.15 13.83 -4.15
N LYS A 80 8.40 12.94 -5.12
CA LYS A 80 8.44 13.28 -6.55
C LYS A 80 7.05 13.39 -7.18
N THR A 81 6.00 12.99 -6.47
CA THR A 81 4.61 13.10 -6.90
C THR A 81 3.93 14.29 -6.21
N LYS A 82 2.76 14.72 -6.71
CA LYS A 82 1.94 15.75 -6.06
C LYS A 82 1.09 15.20 -4.90
N GLN A 83 1.21 13.92 -4.59
CA GLN A 83 0.37 13.24 -3.60
C GLN A 83 0.90 13.44 -2.19
N THR A 84 -0.02 13.59 -1.24
CA THR A 84 0.32 13.63 0.19
C THR A 84 0.11 12.25 0.78
N ILE A 85 1.20 11.50 0.93
CA ILE A 85 1.23 10.22 1.67
C ILE A 85 2.09 10.45 2.90
N SER A 86 1.49 10.27 4.08
CA SER A 86 2.18 10.40 5.35
C SER A 86 2.97 9.14 5.71
N GLU A 87 3.89 9.26 6.67
CA GLU A 87 4.69 8.12 7.12
C GLU A 87 3.85 6.98 7.71
N GLU A 88 2.69 7.30 8.29
CA GLU A 88 1.74 6.37 8.89
C GLU A 88 0.97 5.55 7.84
N GLN A 89 1.03 5.95 6.57
CA GLN A 89 0.43 5.23 5.45
C GLN A 89 1.41 4.22 4.83
N ILE A 90 2.66 4.17 5.29
CA ILE A 90 3.72 3.29 4.79
C ILE A 90 4.02 2.22 5.84
N PHE A 91 3.67 0.98 5.51
CA PHE A 91 3.91 -0.19 6.35
C PHE A 91 5.00 -1.07 5.74
N LEU A 92 5.92 -1.52 6.58
CA LEU A 92 6.94 -2.48 6.17
C LEU A 92 6.73 -3.78 6.95
N PHE A 93 6.41 -4.86 6.24
CA PHE A 93 6.29 -6.18 6.84
C PHE A 93 7.66 -6.77 7.13
N PRO A 94 7.87 -7.41 8.30
CA PRO A 94 9.12 -8.11 8.57
C PRO A 94 9.36 -9.13 7.44
N ASN A 95 10.56 -9.10 6.87
CA ASN A 95 10.94 -10.11 5.87
C ASN A 95 11.01 -11.46 6.60
N ASN A 96 10.17 -12.41 6.21
CA ASN A 96 10.07 -13.74 6.79
C ASN A 96 11.03 -14.76 6.14
N GLN A 97 12.12 -14.29 5.52
CA GLN A 97 13.17 -15.15 4.97
C GLN A 97 13.84 -16.02 6.04
#